data_AF-A0A6V8EXT0-F1
#
_entry.id   AF-A0A6V8EXT0-F1
#
_cell.length_a   1.000
_cell.length_b   1.000
_cell.length_c   1.000
_cell.angle_alpha   90.00
_cell.angle_beta   90.00
_cell.angle_gamma   90.00
#
_symmetry.space_group_name_H-M   'P 1'
#
loop_
_entity.id
_entity.type
_entity.pdbx_description
1 polymer ?
#
loop_
_entity_poly.entity_id
_entity_poly.type
_entity_poly.pdbx_seq_one_letter_code
_entity_poly.pdbx_strand_id
1 'polypeptide(L)'
;HNHMHYNHIPLWDFEVHTSVKSEEGGYSNRNQWKNNPNYKRDISWMKTFVQTASMWNMADQQMKYAEVMAVAGGVTAVQGSPSSNTDAWDSMLSRNIELYNFGGDGIHTKVTTLESDYTGSHITSGNSSGSLNAWYLHLSEGVDESSRAEFDILVQNNLLVGELVVVHGTALTSAEFQKMAEVGADLAWSPLSNLLLYGDTTDVVAADQAGVRISLAPDWGPSGSKNVLHELKIADMWNTNNLDSYFSNYDLATMVTKNPALANNWDDSVGTINAGLYADLVVLDTFHQDPYRNLIEAIDADVRLTIVNGQPVFGDVDIMTELKGDDWEIVEGPGFNKALDVTDRSVPEGTQSWSSILADMEMAMALNPDDIAATWSSSTDSYSSMQSNVLNSIFTTGDTRHFGIITQSAHANTHIDLSQLEDYYEVPMNNGARTGVNVVLEPQDNTGGSTIDPVDETPSGETGQDNDTTGGSETGRDSECPPNCILGEDVEDASSGDSSIIGPQSLLLILVVLLLVAIGLLTKGSDEDADLDADQTVIIENQWQDETKQFVPELPPLAPPPSSEEE
;
A
#
# COMPACT_ATOMS: atom_id res chain seq x y z
N HIS A 1 -0.26 -2.70 0.38
CA HIS A 1 0.60 -1.69 -0.25
C HIS A 1 0.09 -1.41 -1.68
N ASN A 2 0.04 -0.14 -2.08
CA ASN A 2 -0.32 0.31 -3.43
C ASN A 2 0.41 1.65 -3.74
N HIS A 3 0.27 2.22 -4.94
CA HIS A 3 0.49 3.65 -5.21
C HIS A 3 -0.71 4.25 -5.94
N MET A 4 -1.79 4.48 -5.18
CA MET A 4 -3.15 4.72 -5.69
C MET A 4 -3.24 5.80 -6.77
N HIS A 5 -2.45 6.86 -6.64
CA HIS A 5 -2.42 7.98 -7.57
C HIS A 5 -1.90 7.62 -8.99
N TYR A 6 -1.35 6.42 -9.19
CA TYR A 6 -0.99 5.89 -10.52
C TYR A 6 -2.01 4.90 -11.07
N ASN A 7 -3.05 4.48 -10.33
CA ASN A 7 -3.91 3.37 -10.76
C ASN A 7 -4.82 3.70 -11.95
N HIS A 8 -5.02 4.98 -12.26
CA HIS A 8 -5.65 5.44 -13.49
C HIS A 8 -4.81 5.12 -14.76
N ILE A 9 -3.51 4.87 -14.60
CA ILE A 9 -2.59 4.49 -15.69
C ILE A 9 -2.62 2.96 -15.82
N PRO A 10 -2.90 2.41 -17.01
CA PRO A 10 -2.90 0.96 -17.22
C PRO A 10 -1.48 0.40 -17.11
N LEU A 11 -1.36 -0.93 -17.12
CA LEU A 11 -0.06 -1.59 -17.24
C LEU A 11 0.80 -0.94 -18.33
N TRP A 12 2.04 -0.67 -17.97
CA TRP A 12 2.99 0.00 -18.82
C TRP A 12 3.59 -1.00 -19.81
N ASP A 13 3.34 -0.72 -21.09
CA ASP A 13 3.92 -1.47 -22.19
C ASP A 13 5.29 -0.86 -22.54
N PHE A 14 6.35 -1.47 -22.02
CA PHE A 14 7.70 -0.94 -22.13
C PHE A 14 8.70 -1.95 -22.71
N GLU A 15 9.71 -1.40 -23.38
CA GLU A 15 10.93 -2.13 -23.70
C GLU A 15 11.99 -1.87 -22.63
N VAL A 16 12.63 -2.92 -22.12
CA VAL A 16 13.70 -2.84 -21.13
C VAL A 16 14.89 -2.06 -21.71
N HIS A 17 15.00 -0.78 -21.32
CA HIS A 17 16.00 0.17 -21.83
C HIS A 17 17.20 0.31 -20.88
N THR A 18 18.06 -0.71 -20.83
CA THR A 18 19.30 -0.71 -20.04
C THR A 18 20.32 -1.68 -20.64
N SER A 19 21.61 -1.41 -20.42
CA SER A 19 22.70 -2.32 -20.80
C SER A 19 22.94 -3.45 -19.80
N VAL A 20 22.48 -3.28 -18.55
CA VAL A 20 22.57 -4.28 -17.48
C VAL A 20 21.14 -4.70 -17.15
N LYS A 21 20.85 -5.98 -17.33
CA LYS A 21 19.52 -6.59 -17.16
C LYS A 21 19.56 -7.65 -16.07
N SER A 22 18.40 -8.05 -15.55
CA SER A 22 18.29 -9.28 -14.78
C SER A 22 18.64 -10.51 -15.63
N GLU A 23 18.73 -11.68 -14.99
CA GLU A 23 19.00 -12.95 -15.68
C GLU A 23 17.92 -13.25 -16.74
N GLU A 24 16.68 -12.91 -16.43
CA GLU A 24 15.48 -13.11 -17.26
C GLU A 24 15.35 -12.05 -18.36
N GLY A 25 16.16 -10.99 -18.33
CA GLY A 25 16.16 -9.93 -19.33
C GLY A 25 15.28 -8.71 -18.99
N GLY A 26 14.71 -8.68 -17.78
CA GLY A 26 14.06 -7.52 -17.18
C GLY A 26 15.06 -6.49 -16.66
N TYR A 27 14.59 -5.54 -15.86
CA TYR A 27 15.46 -4.64 -15.11
C TYR A 27 16.13 -5.41 -13.94
N SER A 28 17.32 -5.00 -13.52
CA SER A 28 17.97 -5.58 -12.34
C SER A 28 17.48 -4.96 -11.03
N ASN A 29 17.05 -3.69 -11.04
CA ASN A 29 16.60 -2.96 -9.85
C ASN A 29 15.81 -1.70 -10.20
N ARG A 30 15.18 -1.11 -9.18
CA ARG A 30 14.28 0.04 -9.34
C ARG A 30 14.88 1.32 -9.93
N ASN A 31 16.20 1.46 -9.87
CA ASN A 31 16.86 2.66 -10.38
C ASN A 31 16.99 2.63 -11.91
N GLN A 32 16.75 1.49 -12.56
CA GLN A 32 16.92 1.37 -14.01
C GLN A 32 15.68 1.79 -14.80
N TRP A 33 14.49 1.35 -14.40
CA TRP A 33 13.26 1.65 -15.15
C TRP A 33 12.88 3.13 -15.13
N LYS A 34 13.25 3.86 -14.07
CA LYS A 34 13.11 5.33 -13.98
C LYS A 34 13.88 6.07 -15.08
N ASN A 35 14.94 5.45 -15.61
CA ASN A 35 15.78 6.00 -16.67
C ASN A 35 15.30 5.60 -18.08
N ASN A 36 14.20 4.86 -18.21
CA ASN A 36 13.62 4.58 -19.52
C ASN A 36 13.22 5.90 -20.19
N PRO A 37 13.59 6.13 -21.46
CA PRO A 37 13.29 7.39 -22.15
C PRO A 37 11.80 7.73 -22.22
N ASN A 38 10.93 6.72 -22.14
CA ASN A 38 9.48 6.91 -22.18
C ASN A 38 8.86 7.04 -20.78
N TYR A 39 9.59 6.76 -19.69
CA TYR A 39 9.05 6.76 -18.33
C TYR A 39 8.36 8.09 -17.97
N LYS A 40 8.99 9.22 -18.29
CA LYS A 40 8.38 10.54 -18.05
C LYS A 40 7.06 10.68 -18.79
N ARG A 41 7.03 10.36 -20.09
CA ARG A 41 5.84 10.48 -20.94
C ARG A 41 4.70 9.58 -20.48
N ASP A 42 5.00 8.31 -20.23
CA ASP A 42 3.98 7.28 -20.02
C ASP A 42 3.46 7.27 -18.58
N ILE A 43 4.30 7.67 -17.62
CA ILE A 43 4.01 7.54 -16.18
C ILE A 43 4.00 8.88 -15.48
N SER A 44 5.15 9.56 -15.40
CA SER A 44 5.29 10.75 -14.55
C SER A 44 4.38 11.88 -14.98
N TRP A 45 4.32 12.15 -16.28
CA TRP A 45 3.52 13.22 -16.85
C TRP A 45 2.02 12.95 -16.72
N MET A 46 1.57 11.71 -16.88
CA MET A 46 0.15 11.35 -16.71
C MET A 46 -0.34 11.73 -15.30
N LYS A 47 0.41 11.35 -14.27
CA LYS A 47 0.15 11.80 -12.90
C LYS A 47 0.20 13.33 -12.78
N THR A 48 1.28 13.96 -13.28
CA THR A 48 1.48 15.41 -13.15
C THR A 48 0.33 16.21 -13.76
N PHE A 49 -0.10 15.85 -14.96
CA PHE A 49 -1.18 16.52 -15.68
C PHE A 49 -2.49 16.48 -14.90
N VAL A 50 -2.82 15.30 -14.35
CA VAL A 50 -4.05 15.10 -13.58
C VAL A 50 -4.00 15.89 -12.27
N GLN A 51 -2.91 15.84 -11.51
CA GLN A 51 -2.86 16.41 -10.15
C GLN A 51 -2.56 17.91 -10.09
N THR A 52 -1.92 18.48 -11.11
CA THR A 52 -1.39 19.85 -11.01
C THR A 52 -2.48 20.90 -11.16
N ALA A 53 -2.52 21.86 -10.22
CA ALA A 53 -3.54 22.91 -10.15
C ALA A 53 -3.64 23.79 -11.41
N SER A 54 -2.53 24.01 -12.09
CA SER A 54 -2.47 24.78 -13.34
C SER A 54 -2.74 23.95 -14.60
N MET A 55 -3.05 22.66 -14.45
CA MET A 55 -3.35 21.72 -15.52
C MET A 55 -4.79 21.20 -15.36
N TRP A 56 -5.01 19.90 -15.10
CA TRP A 56 -6.36 19.37 -14.90
C TRP A 56 -6.92 19.65 -13.49
N ASN A 57 -6.07 19.70 -12.46
CA ASN A 57 -6.50 19.87 -11.06
C ASN A 57 -7.57 18.84 -10.61
N MET A 58 -7.33 17.57 -10.93
CA MET A 58 -8.25 16.44 -10.76
C MET A 58 -7.69 15.37 -9.80
N ALA A 59 -6.98 15.79 -8.76
CA ALA A 59 -6.44 14.86 -7.76
C ALA A 59 -7.56 14.07 -7.06
N ASP A 60 -8.68 14.71 -6.74
CA ASP A 60 -9.81 14.06 -6.07
C ASP A 60 -10.48 13.00 -6.97
N GLN A 61 -10.75 13.35 -8.23
CA GLN A 61 -11.28 12.40 -9.23
C GLN A 61 -10.32 11.21 -9.42
N GLN A 62 -9.02 11.47 -9.50
CA GLN A 62 -7.99 10.43 -9.64
C GLN A 62 -7.99 9.46 -8.47
N MET A 63 -8.05 9.97 -7.24
CA MET A 63 -8.03 9.14 -6.05
C MET A 63 -9.32 8.33 -5.92
N LYS A 64 -10.50 8.96 -6.11
CA LYS A 64 -11.79 8.25 -6.12
C LYS A 64 -11.82 7.15 -7.18
N TYR A 65 -11.30 7.43 -8.38
CA TYR A 65 -11.18 6.41 -9.43
C TYR A 65 -10.35 5.20 -8.98
N ALA A 66 -9.22 5.46 -8.32
CA ALA A 66 -8.36 4.41 -7.78
C ALA A 66 -9.04 3.63 -6.65
N GLU A 67 -9.79 4.28 -5.77
CA GLU A 67 -10.54 3.59 -4.72
C GLU A 67 -11.69 2.74 -5.26
N VAL A 68 -12.39 3.20 -6.31
CA VAL A 68 -13.41 2.39 -7.01
C VAL A 68 -12.79 1.09 -7.53
N MET A 69 -11.60 1.17 -8.13
CA MET A 69 -10.85 0.00 -8.57
C MET A 69 -10.46 -0.95 -7.42
N ALA A 70 -10.18 -0.39 -6.24
CA ALA A 70 -9.89 -1.16 -5.04
C ALA A 70 -11.16 -1.87 -4.51
N VAL A 71 -12.26 -1.14 -4.24
CA VAL A 71 -13.49 -1.74 -3.68
C VAL A 71 -14.18 -2.70 -4.64
N ALA A 72 -13.96 -2.55 -5.96
CA ALA A 72 -14.40 -3.51 -6.97
C ALA A 72 -13.78 -4.91 -6.78
N GLY A 73 -12.59 -4.97 -6.17
CA GLY A 73 -11.93 -6.22 -5.76
C GLY A 73 -12.16 -6.59 -4.29
N GLY A 74 -13.09 -5.94 -3.58
CA GLY A 74 -13.35 -6.22 -2.17
C GLY A 74 -12.34 -5.60 -1.20
N VAL A 75 -11.53 -4.64 -1.63
CA VAL A 75 -10.50 -4.03 -0.79
C VAL A 75 -11.11 -2.99 0.15
N THR A 76 -10.87 -3.13 1.45
CA THR A 76 -11.41 -2.23 2.49
C THR A 76 -10.38 -1.23 3.02
N ALA A 77 -9.09 -1.48 2.82
CA ALA A 77 -8.00 -0.62 3.27
C ALA A 77 -6.83 -0.62 2.27
N VAL A 78 -6.20 0.54 2.10
CA VAL A 78 -5.10 0.78 1.16
C VAL A 78 -3.97 1.54 1.83
N GLN A 79 -2.75 1.31 1.35
CA GLN A 79 -1.56 2.08 1.71
C GLN A 79 -0.95 2.63 0.42
N GLY A 80 -0.38 3.84 0.48
CA GLY A 80 0.29 4.51 -0.64
C GLY A 80 -0.62 5.50 -1.38
N SER A 81 -1.64 5.98 -0.69
CA SER A 81 -2.36 7.20 -1.07
C SER A 81 -1.48 8.40 -0.70
N PRO A 82 -1.39 9.46 -1.54
CA PRO A 82 -0.67 10.67 -1.15
C PRO A 82 -1.18 11.18 0.20
N SER A 83 -0.34 11.78 1.03
CA SER A 83 -0.78 12.48 2.25
C SER A 83 -1.07 13.93 1.86
N SER A 84 -2.33 14.27 1.67
CA SER A 84 -2.76 15.64 1.42
C SER A 84 -3.96 15.83 2.31
N ASN A 85 -3.92 16.81 3.23
CA ASN A 85 -4.96 17.09 4.24
C ASN A 85 -6.28 17.57 3.59
N THR A 86 -6.79 16.84 2.63
CA THR A 86 -7.96 17.14 1.82
C THR A 86 -8.99 16.07 2.13
N ASP A 87 -9.98 16.47 2.94
CA ASP A 87 -11.04 15.63 3.47
C ASP A 87 -11.73 14.74 2.40
N ALA A 88 -11.74 15.16 1.12
CA ALA A 88 -12.48 14.59 -0.01
C ALA A 88 -12.13 13.15 -0.44
N TRP A 89 -10.99 12.58 -0.03
CA TRP A 89 -10.57 11.23 -0.45
C TRP A 89 -9.74 10.50 0.60
N ASP A 90 -9.49 11.13 1.75
CA ASP A 90 -8.70 10.57 2.84
C ASP A 90 -9.29 9.23 3.35
N SER A 91 -10.58 8.97 3.17
CA SER A 91 -11.22 7.68 3.48
C SER A 91 -12.64 7.53 2.91
N MET A 92 -12.85 7.77 1.60
CA MET A 92 -14.21 7.73 1.04
C MET A 92 -14.73 6.31 0.80
N LEU A 93 -14.01 5.52 0.03
CA LEU A 93 -14.44 4.16 -0.34
C LEU A 93 -13.61 3.09 0.35
N SER A 94 -12.34 3.39 0.63
CA SER A 94 -11.41 2.51 1.33
C SER A 94 -10.65 3.29 2.40
N ARG A 95 -10.23 2.62 3.48
CA ARG A 95 -9.41 3.29 4.51
C ARG A 95 -8.03 3.59 3.94
N ASN A 96 -7.59 4.84 4.00
CA ASN A 96 -6.17 5.14 3.88
C ASN A 96 -5.49 4.85 5.21
N ILE A 97 -4.63 3.83 5.26
CA ILE A 97 -4.02 3.41 6.52
C ILE A 97 -2.97 4.41 7.04
N GLU A 98 -2.45 5.27 6.18
CA GLU A 98 -1.47 6.30 6.55
C GLU A 98 -2.09 7.51 7.28
N LEU A 99 -3.41 7.51 7.45
CA LEU A 99 -4.16 8.53 8.17
C LEU A 99 -4.71 8.00 9.49
N TYR A 100 -5.42 8.88 10.21
CA TYR A 100 -5.99 8.56 11.51
C TYR A 100 -7.05 7.45 11.43
N ASN A 101 -6.74 6.29 11.97
CA ASN A 101 -7.61 5.13 12.06
C ASN A 101 -7.53 4.53 13.48
N PHE A 102 -8.66 4.05 13.99
CA PHE A 102 -8.74 3.28 15.24
C PHE A 102 -8.06 3.92 16.48
N GLY A 103 -7.92 5.26 16.50
CA GLY A 103 -7.34 5.98 17.62
C GLY A 103 -5.95 6.55 17.39
N GLY A 104 -5.31 6.29 16.24
CA GLY A 104 -3.96 6.78 15.92
C GLY A 104 -3.64 6.83 14.43
N ASP A 105 -2.47 7.34 14.09
CA ASP A 105 -1.95 7.56 12.73
C ASP A 105 -0.48 7.12 12.63
N GLY A 106 -0.10 6.09 13.39
CA GLY A 106 1.28 5.63 13.56
C GLY A 106 1.88 4.91 12.36
N ILE A 107 1.39 5.15 11.14
CA ILE A 107 1.90 4.52 9.93
C ILE A 107 2.82 5.49 9.19
N HIS A 108 4.03 5.02 8.89
CA HIS A 108 5.03 5.76 8.13
C HIS A 108 5.40 5.01 6.86
N THR A 109 5.85 5.74 5.84
CA THR A 109 6.25 5.16 4.56
C THR A 109 7.52 5.81 4.03
N LYS A 110 8.41 4.99 3.46
CA LYS A 110 9.51 5.46 2.61
C LYS A 110 9.56 4.63 1.32
N VAL A 111 9.46 5.32 0.19
CA VAL A 111 9.48 4.73 -1.16
C VAL A 111 10.84 4.91 -1.82
N THR A 112 11.57 5.98 -1.47
CA THR A 112 12.89 6.25 -2.05
C THR A 112 13.97 5.37 -1.47
N THR A 113 15.07 5.25 -2.21
CA THR A 113 16.25 4.50 -1.76
C THR A 113 16.67 4.88 -0.35
N LEU A 114 17.06 3.89 0.43
CA LEU A 114 17.58 4.11 1.78
C LEU A 114 19.05 4.57 1.68
N GLU A 115 19.28 5.85 1.93
CA GLU A 115 20.62 6.43 1.92
C GLU A 115 21.44 6.01 3.15
N SER A 116 22.76 5.90 3.01
CA SER A 116 23.63 5.44 4.10
C SER A 116 23.59 6.34 5.34
N ASP A 117 23.27 7.63 5.17
CA ASP A 117 23.16 8.62 6.24
C ASP A 117 21.71 8.84 6.73
N TYR A 118 20.76 8.03 6.25
CA TYR A 118 19.38 8.11 6.69
C TYR A 118 19.23 7.71 8.17
N THR A 119 18.71 8.62 8.99
CA THR A 119 18.67 8.43 10.46
C THR A 119 17.40 7.78 10.97
N GLY A 120 16.25 7.95 10.29
CA GLY A 120 14.97 7.37 10.68
C GLY A 120 14.56 7.61 12.15
N SER A 121 14.87 8.78 12.72
CA SER A 121 14.64 9.05 14.15
C SER A 121 13.17 8.94 14.58
N HIS A 122 12.23 9.23 13.69
CA HIS A 122 10.80 9.07 13.94
C HIS A 122 10.39 7.59 14.05
N ILE A 123 11.04 6.70 13.29
CA ILE A 123 10.83 5.25 13.38
C ILE A 123 11.33 4.70 14.71
N THR A 124 12.59 5.00 15.06
CA THR A 124 13.17 4.51 16.32
C THR A 124 12.49 5.08 17.55
N SER A 125 12.08 6.36 17.51
CA SER A 125 11.30 6.98 18.57
C SER A 125 9.91 6.36 18.68
N GLY A 126 9.20 6.19 17.55
CA GLY A 126 7.87 5.61 17.50
C GLY A 126 7.82 4.16 17.97
N ASN A 127 8.79 3.34 17.56
CA ASN A 127 8.97 1.97 18.06
C ASN A 127 9.22 1.98 19.58
N SER A 128 10.11 2.84 20.07
CA SER A 128 10.42 2.92 21.51
C SER A 128 9.24 3.39 22.36
N SER A 129 8.38 4.27 21.84
CA SER A 129 7.18 4.75 22.54
C SER A 129 5.95 3.86 22.37
N GLY A 130 5.99 2.88 21.47
CA GLY A 130 4.82 2.08 21.07
C GLY A 130 3.78 2.88 20.27
N SER A 131 4.19 3.98 19.64
CA SER A 131 3.31 4.81 18.80
C SER A 131 3.51 4.55 17.30
N LEU A 132 4.50 3.74 16.92
CA LEU A 132 4.64 3.23 15.56
C LEU A 132 3.71 2.03 15.41
N ASN A 133 2.77 2.10 14.47
CA ASN A 133 1.91 0.99 14.07
C ASN A 133 2.56 0.15 12.97
N ALA A 134 3.10 0.82 11.94
CA ALA A 134 3.81 0.19 10.84
C ALA A 134 4.76 1.17 10.16
N TRP A 135 5.85 0.66 9.60
CA TRP A 135 6.73 1.39 8.70
C TRP A 135 6.88 0.63 7.38
N TYR A 136 6.20 1.12 6.35
CA TYR A 136 6.32 0.59 4.99
C TYR A 136 7.58 1.10 4.32
N LEU A 137 8.48 0.19 3.94
CA LEU A 137 9.73 0.53 3.28
C LEU A 137 9.88 -0.25 1.98
N HIS A 138 10.00 0.46 0.86
CA HIS A 138 10.47 -0.17 -0.38
C HIS A 138 11.94 -0.50 -0.20
N LEU A 139 12.24 -1.79 -0.10
CA LEU A 139 13.58 -2.26 0.22
C LEU A 139 13.91 -3.47 -0.64
N SER A 140 15.13 -3.49 -1.17
CA SER A 140 15.59 -4.61 -1.98
C SER A 140 14.69 -4.90 -3.17
N GLU A 141 14.17 -3.83 -3.77
CA GLU A 141 13.32 -3.83 -4.96
C GLU A 141 14.19 -4.00 -6.23
N GLY A 142 14.44 -5.26 -6.55
CA GLY A 142 15.29 -5.72 -7.63
C GLY A 142 15.76 -7.15 -7.38
N VAL A 143 16.60 -7.67 -8.25
CA VAL A 143 17.13 -9.05 -8.20
C VAL A 143 18.66 -9.07 -8.14
N ASP A 144 19.27 -7.93 -7.86
CA ASP A 144 20.72 -7.78 -7.82
C ASP A 144 21.27 -7.51 -6.41
N GLU A 145 22.59 -7.69 -6.27
CA GLU A 145 23.30 -7.45 -5.03
C GLU A 145 23.18 -5.99 -4.55
N SER A 146 23.05 -5.02 -5.47
CA SER A 146 22.84 -3.62 -5.09
C SER A 146 21.53 -3.45 -4.33
N SER A 147 20.48 -4.15 -4.75
CA SER A 147 19.17 -4.14 -4.09
C SER A 147 19.25 -4.88 -2.76
N ARG A 148 19.90 -6.06 -2.70
CA ARG A 148 20.10 -6.80 -1.44
C ARG A 148 20.84 -5.95 -0.40
N ALA A 149 21.90 -5.24 -0.82
CA ALA A 149 22.74 -4.44 0.06
C ALA A 149 22.01 -3.26 0.74
N GLU A 150 20.83 -2.86 0.27
CA GLU A 150 19.99 -1.87 0.97
C GLU A 150 19.57 -2.36 2.35
N PHE A 151 19.38 -3.67 2.52
CA PHE A 151 19.11 -4.28 3.82
C PHE A 151 20.27 -4.08 4.80
N ASP A 152 21.51 -4.09 4.31
CA ASP A 152 22.67 -3.85 5.17
C ASP A 152 22.69 -2.41 5.69
N ILE A 153 22.21 -1.44 4.91
CA ILE A 153 22.06 -0.03 5.34
C ILE A 153 21.01 0.08 6.43
N LEU A 154 19.86 -0.58 6.26
CA LEU A 154 18.79 -0.64 7.26
C LEU A 154 19.32 -1.14 8.62
N VAL A 155 20.08 -2.24 8.60
CA VAL A 155 20.67 -2.82 9.81
C VAL A 155 21.73 -1.89 10.42
N GLN A 156 22.63 -1.34 9.60
CA GLN A 156 23.69 -0.43 10.07
C GLN A 156 23.12 0.82 10.74
N ASN A 157 21.98 1.30 10.27
CA ASN A 157 21.31 2.49 10.80
C ASN A 157 20.41 2.17 12.02
N ASN A 158 20.38 0.93 12.49
CA ASN A 158 19.53 0.45 13.58
C ASN A 158 18.04 0.68 13.31
N LEU A 159 17.62 0.47 12.06
CA LEU A 159 16.24 0.68 11.60
C LEU A 159 15.48 -0.63 11.35
N LEU A 160 16.11 -1.78 11.56
CA LEU A 160 15.41 -3.06 11.56
C LEU A 160 14.60 -3.21 12.88
N VAL A 161 13.34 -2.77 12.83
CA VAL A 161 12.38 -2.77 13.94
C VAL A 161 11.23 -3.75 13.66
N GLY A 162 10.45 -4.11 14.69
CA GLY A 162 9.36 -5.08 14.55
C GLY A 162 8.19 -4.59 13.72
N GLU A 163 7.90 -3.29 13.72
CA GLU A 163 6.82 -2.71 12.92
C GLU A 163 7.25 -2.42 11.47
N LEU A 164 8.42 -2.90 11.04
CA LEU A 164 8.86 -2.78 9.67
C LEU A 164 8.04 -3.71 8.77
N VAL A 165 7.50 -3.14 7.69
CA VAL A 165 6.90 -3.89 6.58
C VAL A 165 7.75 -3.65 5.32
N VAL A 166 8.53 -4.66 4.94
CA VAL A 166 9.33 -4.61 3.71
C VAL A 166 8.41 -4.79 2.51
N VAL A 167 8.39 -3.81 1.61
CA VAL A 167 7.68 -3.90 0.33
C VAL A 167 8.63 -4.47 -0.73
N HIS A 168 8.14 -5.45 -1.50
CA HIS A 168 8.89 -6.27 -2.44
C HIS A 168 9.84 -7.26 -1.77
N GLY A 169 10.96 -6.79 -1.23
CA GLY A 169 12.00 -7.66 -0.65
C GLY A 169 12.60 -8.66 -1.65
N THR A 170 12.52 -8.37 -2.96
CA THR A 170 12.80 -9.32 -4.05
C THR A 170 14.23 -9.86 -4.03
N ALA A 171 15.23 -9.03 -3.69
CA ALA A 171 16.63 -9.47 -3.61
C ALA A 171 17.02 -10.08 -2.25
N LEU A 172 16.10 -10.15 -1.29
CA LEU A 172 16.40 -10.70 0.05
C LEU A 172 16.57 -12.21 -0.01
N THR A 173 17.47 -12.73 0.83
CA THR A 173 17.72 -14.15 0.96
C THR A 173 17.26 -14.65 2.34
N SER A 174 17.33 -15.97 2.55
CA SER A 174 17.11 -16.58 3.87
C SER A 174 17.89 -15.90 5.02
N ALA A 175 19.08 -15.34 4.76
CA ALA A 175 19.87 -14.65 5.78
C ALA A 175 19.24 -13.33 6.24
N GLU A 176 18.68 -12.55 5.31
CA GLU A 176 17.96 -11.31 5.63
C GLU A 176 16.60 -11.61 6.26
N PHE A 177 15.87 -12.61 5.75
CA PHE A 177 14.59 -13.02 6.34
C PHE A 177 14.72 -13.54 7.77
N GLN A 178 15.80 -14.25 8.11
CA GLN A 178 16.08 -14.65 9.50
C GLN A 178 16.19 -13.43 10.42
N LYS A 179 16.86 -12.36 9.99
CA LYS A 179 16.98 -11.12 10.78
C LYS A 179 15.64 -10.38 10.89
N MET A 180 14.83 -10.38 9.82
CA MET A 180 13.48 -9.84 9.88
C MET A 180 12.62 -10.58 10.92
N ALA A 181 12.65 -11.91 10.89
CA ALA A 181 11.92 -12.74 11.84
C ALA A 181 12.38 -12.55 13.30
N GLU A 182 13.69 -12.34 13.52
CA GLU A 182 14.23 -12.07 14.87
C GLU A 182 13.62 -10.82 15.53
N VAL A 183 13.24 -9.81 14.74
CA VAL A 183 12.61 -8.59 15.25
C VAL A 183 11.09 -8.58 15.09
N GLY A 184 10.51 -9.54 14.35
CA GLY A 184 9.08 -9.60 14.06
C GLY A 184 8.62 -8.74 12.89
N ALA A 185 9.53 -8.35 11.98
CA ALA A 185 9.19 -7.58 10.79
C ALA A 185 8.42 -8.43 9.75
N ASP A 186 7.60 -7.76 8.93
CA ASP A 186 6.72 -8.40 7.95
C ASP A 186 7.15 -8.09 6.49
N LEU A 187 6.59 -8.85 5.55
CA LEU A 187 6.82 -8.72 4.11
C LEU A 187 5.49 -8.44 3.37
N ALA A 188 5.48 -7.43 2.51
CA ALA A 188 4.43 -7.18 1.52
C ALA A 188 4.93 -7.63 0.13
N TRP A 189 4.41 -8.75 -0.34
CA TRP A 189 4.78 -9.39 -1.61
C TRP A 189 3.88 -8.94 -2.76
N SER A 190 4.49 -8.48 -3.85
CA SER A 190 3.81 -7.98 -5.06
C SER A 190 4.26 -8.76 -6.30
N PRO A 191 3.91 -10.06 -6.45
CA PRO A 191 4.46 -10.91 -7.48
C PRO A 191 4.29 -10.39 -8.91
N LEU A 192 3.15 -9.77 -9.28
CA LEU A 192 2.97 -9.31 -10.67
C LEU A 192 3.94 -8.19 -11.02
N SER A 193 4.10 -7.21 -10.13
CA SER A 193 5.04 -6.10 -10.31
C SER A 193 6.48 -6.57 -10.37
N ASN A 194 6.85 -7.50 -9.48
CA ASN A 194 8.19 -8.08 -9.48
C ASN A 194 8.50 -8.79 -10.81
N LEU A 195 7.58 -9.65 -11.29
CA LEU A 195 7.75 -10.37 -12.55
C LEU A 195 7.80 -9.41 -13.75
N LEU A 196 6.88 -8.43 -13.81
CA LEU A 196 6.84 -7.47 -14.92
C LEU A 196 8.06 -6.55 -14.96
N LEU A 197 8.64 -6.16 -13.84
CA LEU A 197 9.80 -5.26 -13.82
C LEU A 197 11.13 -6.02 -13.88
N TYR A 198 11.25 -7.11 -13.14
CA TYR A 198 12.53 -7.77 -12.85
C TYR A 198 12.64 -9.17 -13.46
N GLY A 199 11.52 -9.82 -13.79
CA GLY A 199 11.47 -11.17 -14.36
C GLY A 199 11.50 -12.30 -13.33
N ASP A 200 11.73 -11.98 -12.06
CA ASP A 200 11.67 -12.90 -10.93
C ASP A 200 10.98 -12.24 -9.74
N THR A 201 10.63 -13.03 -8.72
CA THR A 201 9.92 -12.56 -7.53
C THR A 201 10.55 -13.07 -6.23
N THR A 202 10.07 -12.54 -5.12
CA THR A 202 10.62 -12.78 -3.78
C THR A 202 10.55 -14.26 -3.40
N ASP A 203 11.61 -14.79 -2.77
CA ASP A 203 11.63 -16.15 -2.20
C ASP A 203 10.77 -16.21 -0.93
N VAL A 204 9.45 -16.24 -1.15
CA VAL A 204 8.44 -16.26 -0.09
C VAL A 204 8.46 -17.55 0.73
N VAL A 205 9.00 -18.64 0.19
CA VAL A 205 9.19 -19.88 0.96
C VAL A 205 10.30 -19.69 1.98
N ALA A 206 11.42 -19.06 1.61
CA ALA A 206 12.47 -18.73 2.56
C ALA A 206 12.00 -17.72 3.63
N ALA A 207 11.16 -16.75 3.25
CA ALA A 207 10.56 -15.81 4.20
C ALA A 207 9.65 -16.52 5.22
N ASP A 208 8.74 -17.37 4.75
CA ASP A 208 7.84 -18.15 5.60
C ASP A 208 8.62 -19.12 6.51
N GLN A 209 9.60 -19.85 5.98
CA GLN A 209 10.45 -20.75 6.77
C GLN A 209 11.26 -20.03 7.85
N ALA A 210 11.59 -18.75 7.65
CA ALA A 210 12.22 -17.92 8.66
C ALA A 210 11.23 -17.45 9.75
N GLY A 211 9.92 -17.50 9.48
CA GLY A 211 8.86 -16.98 10.36
C GLY A 211 8.44 -15.55 10.05
N VAL A 212 8.78 -15.02 8.87
CA VAL A 212 8.32 -13.70 8.41
C VAL A 212 6.87 -13.80 7.97
N ARG A 213 6.00 -12.92 8.46
CA ARG A 213 4.61 -12.85 8.00
C ARG A 213 4.57 -12.24 6.60
N ILE A 214 3.73 -12.81 5.75
CA ILE A 214 3.61 -12.39 4.36
C ILE A 214 2.20 -11.83 4.12
N SER A 215 2.12 -10.65 3.51
CA SER A 215 0.89 -10.06 2.97
C SER A 215 1.03 -9.89 1.46
N LEU A 216 -0.09 -9.90 0.74
CA LEU A 216 -0.10 -9.61 -0.70
C LEU A 216 -0.43 -8.13 -0.96
N ALA A 217 0.18 -7.59 -2.01
CA ALA A 217 -0.01 -6.20 -2.40
C ALA A 217 -0.04 -6.07 -3.93
N PRO A 218 -1.00 -5.33 -4.51
CA PRO A 218 -1.05 -5.11 -5.95
C PRO A 218 0.06 -4.17 -6.45
N ASP A 219 0.72 -3.43 -5.56
CA ASP A 219 1.65 -2.35 -5.93
C ASP A 219 0.93 -1.25 -6.72
N TRP A 220 1.34 -0.89 -7.93
CA TRP A 220 0.84 0.27 -8.66
C TRP A 220 0.38 -0.08 -10.07
N GLY A 221 -0.64 0.64 -10.58
CA GLY A 221 -1.23 0.38 -11.90
C GLY A 221 -0.24 0.12 -13.07
N PRO A 222 0.90 0.83 -13.18
CA PRO A 222 1.87 0.63 -14.27
C PRO A 222 2.60 -0.73 -14.32
N SER A 223 2.74 -1.47 -13.23
CA SER A 223 3.31 -2.83 -13.26
C SER A 223 2.60 -3.83 -12.35
N GLY A 224 1.54 -3.41 -11.67
CA GLY A 224 0.87 -4.17 -10.64
C GLY A 224 -0.53 -4.64 -11.03
N SER A 225 -1.17 -5.35 -10.11
CA SER A 225 -2.58 -5.71 -10.26
C SER A 225 -3.51 -4.53 -10.02
N LYS A 226 -4.75 -4.63 -10.51
CA LYS A 226 -5.79 -3.62 -10.25
C LYS A 226 -6.18 -3.55 -8.77
N ASN A 227 -6.14 -4.68 -8.08
CA ASN A 227 -6.47 -4.84 -6.66
C ASN A 227 -5.92 -6.19 -6.14
N VAL A 228 -5.99 -6.41 -4.82
CA VAL A 228 -5.49 -7.66 -4.19
C VAL A 228 -6.24 -8.92 -4.63
N LEU A 229 -7.49 -8.83 -5.10
CA LEU A 229 -8.24 -9.99 -5.60
C LEU A 229 -7.62 -10.55 -6.89
N HIS A 230 -7.09 -9.68 -7.74
CA HIS A 230 -6.31 -10.11 -8.91
C HIS A 230 -4.91 -10.58 -8.51
N GLU A 231 -4.21 -9.86 -7.61
CA GLU A 231 -2.87 -10.25 -7.13
C GLU A 231 -2.87 -11.64 -6.49
N LEU A 232 -3.96 -11.99 -5.78
CA LEU A 232 -4.16 -13.31 -5.17
C LEU A 232 -4.10 -14.47 -6.19
N LYS A 233 -4.55 -14.25 -7.44
CA LYS A 233 -4.49 -15.26 -8.50
C LYS A 233 -3.07 -15.44 -9.02
N ILE A 234 -2.30 -14.35 -9.08
CA ILE A 234 -0.88 -14.39 -9.45
C ILE A 234 -0.12 -15.20 -8.40
N ALA A 235 -0.36 -14.92 -7.12
CA ALA A 235 0.24 -15.64 -6.00
C ALA A 235 -0.15 -17.11 -5.98
N ASP A 236 -1.43 -17.46 -6.18
CA ASP A 236 -1.90 -18.84 -6.24
C ASP A 236 -1.29 -19.62 -7.42
N MET A 237 -1.21 -18.98 -8.59
CA MET A 237 -0.61 -19.60 -9.77
C MET A 237 0.90 -19.83 -9.59
N TRP A 238 1.62 -18.85 -9.06
CA TRP A 238 3.03 -19.00 -8.71
C TRP A 238 3.24 -20.09 -7.66
N ASN A 239 2.42 -20.10 -6.61
CA ASN A 239 2.45 -21.13 -5.59
C ASN A 239 2.25 -22.55 -6.18
N THR A 240 1.28 -22.70 -7.07
CA THR A 240 0.96 -23.98 -7.71
C THR A 240 2.07 -24.44 -8.65
N ASN A 241 2.59 -23.54 -9.50
CA ASN A 241 3.49 -23.90 -10.59
C ASN A 241 4.98 -23.91 -10.20
N ASN A 242 5.37 -23.08 -9.23
CA ASN A 242 6.78 -22.82 -8.90
C ASN A 242 7.15 -23.24 -7.48
N LEU A 243 6.18 -23.32 -6.56
CA LEU A 243 6.45 -23.59 -5.14
C LEU A 243 5.90 -24.95 -4.67
N ASP A 244 5.54 -25.85 -5.58
CA ASP A 244 4.94 -27.17 -5.27
C ASP A 244 3.70 -27.07 -4.35
N SER A 245 2.90 -26.01 -4.50
CA SER A 245 1.74 -25.70 -3.65
C SER A 245 2.09 -25.60 -2.16
N TYR A 246 3.23 -24.96 -1.85
CA TYR A 246 3.73 -24.78 -0.49
C TYR A 246 2.70 -24.11 0.44
N PHE A 247 2.06 -23.02 -0.02
CA PHE A 247 1.01 -22.33 0.73
C PHE A 247 -0.36 -22.98 0.48
N SER A 248 -1.13 -23.19 1.54
CA SER A 248 -2.51 -23.64 1.42
C SER A 248 -3.44 -22.52 0.95
N ASN A 249 -4.67 -22.88 0.53
CA ASN A 249 -5.70 -21.88 0.21
C ASN A 249 -5.96 -20.94 1.41
N TYR A 250 -5.92 -21.48 2.63
CA TYR A 250 -6.07 -20.70 3.85
C TYR A 250 -4.94 -19.69 4.03
N ASP A 251 -3.68 -20.11 3.83
CA ASP A 251 -2.52 -19.23 3.95
C ASP A 251 -2.65 -18.05 2.97
N LEU A 252 -2.94 -18.33 1.70
CA LEU A 252 -3.18 -17.31 0.67
C LEU A 252 -4.32 -16.35 1.04
N ALA A 253 -5.42 -16.86 1.61
CA ALA A 253 -6.51 -16.02 2.09
C ALA A 253 -6.09 -15.12 3.27
N THR A 254 -5.25 -15.61 4.19
CA THR A 254 -4.74 -14.80 5.30
C THR A 254 -3.80 -13.69 4.82
N MET A 255 -3.05 -13.90 3.72
CA MET A 255 -2.17 -12.88 3.13
C MET A 255 -2.92 -11.63 2.64
N VAL A 256 -4.23 -11.72 2.40
CA VAL A 256 -5.09 -10.58 1.97
C VAL A 256 -6.10 -10.15 3.02
N THR A 257 -6.10 -10.76 4.22
CA THR A 257 -7.06 -10.45 5.30
C THR A 257 -6.36 -10.23 6.64
N LYS A 258 -6.07 -11.31 7.37
CA LYS A 258 -5.51 -11.28 8.72
C LYS A 258 -4.08 -10.73 8.76
N ASN A 259 -3.23 -11.15 7.84
CA ASN A 259 -1.80 -10.79 7.86
C ASN A 259 -1.56 -9.29 7.72
N PRO A 260 -2.19 -8.57 6.76
CA PRO A 260 -2.02 -7.13 6.69
C PRO A 260 -2.60 -6.41 7.91
N ALA A 261 -3.65 -6.91 8.56
CA ALA A 261 -4.13 -6.30 9.82
C ALA A 261 -3.10 -6.44 10.95
N LEU A 262 -2.47 -7.61 11.09
CA LEU A 262 -1.41 -7.85 12.07
C LEU A 262 -0.17 -7.00 11.80
N ALA A 263 0.23 -6.88 10.53
CA ALA A 263 1.38 -6.05 10.13
C ALA A 263 1.19 -4.55 10.42
N ASN A 264 -0.06 -4.13 10.62
CA ASN A 264 -0.43 -2.75 10.97
C ASN A 264 -0.76 -2.57 12.45
N ASN A 265 -0.63 -3.62 13.28
CA ASN A 265 -1.13 -3.63 14.67
C ASN A 265 -2.62 -3.22 14.76
N TRP A 266 -3.43 -3.72 13.82
CA TRP A 266 -4.86 -3.42 13.65
C TRP A 266 -5.75 -4.65 13.88
N ASP A 267 -5.20 -5.77 14.34
CA ASP A 267 -5.89 -7.04 14.53
C ASP A 267 -7.01 -6.99 15.59
N ASP A 268 -6.91 -6.06 16.54
CA ASP A 268 -7.99 -5.73 17.49
C ASP A 268 -9.14 -4.91 16.87
N SER A 269 -9.04 -4.53 15.59
CA SER A 269 -10.02 -3.69 14.89
C SER A 269 -10.58 -4.32 13.61
N VAL A 270 -9.75 -4.99 12.80
CA VAL A 270 -10.10 -5.52 11.47
C VAL A 270 -9.30 -6.80 11.14
N GLY A 271 -9.49 -7.35 9.94
CA GLY A 271 -8.73 -8.50 9.42
C GLY A 271 -9.31 -9.88 9.77
N THR A 272 -10.23 -9.94 10.74
CA THR A 272 -11.03 -11.13 11.06
C THR A 272 -12.49 -10.75 11.31
N ILE A 273 -13.40 -11.73 11.27
CA ILE A 273 -14.82 -11.51 11.57
C ILE A 273 -15.10 -12.00 12.99
N ASN A 274 -15.01 -11.09 13.96
CA ASN A 274 -15.28 -11.36 15.38
C ASN A 274 -16.15 -10.25 15.97
N ALA A 275 -16.93 -10.58 17.01
CA ALA A 275 -17.75 -9.59 17.70
C ALA A 275 -16.85 -8.51 18.34
N GLY A 276 -17.18 -7.23 18.12
CA GLY A 276 -16.42 -6.09 18.63
C GLY A 276 -15.48 -5.44 17.61
N LEU A 277 -15.21 -6.10 16.49
CA LEU A 277 -14.43 -5.54 15.38
C LEU A 277 -15.28 -4.67 14.45
N TYR A 278 -14.62 -3.85 13.63
CA TYR A 278 -15.27 -3.02 12.61
C TYR A 278 -15.77 -3.88 11.45
N ALA A 279 -16.90 -3.47 10.87
CA ALA A 279 -17.51 -4.14 9.73
C ALA A 279 -16.83 -3.75 8.41
N ASP A 280 -15.59 -4.18 8.26
CA ASP A 280 -14.85 -4.17 7.01
C ASP A 280 -15.01 -5.58 6.38
N LEU A 281 -15.97 -5.71 5.48
CA LEU A 281 -16.47 -7.01 5.01
C LEU A 281 -16.55 -7.06 3.49
N VAL A 282 -16.27 -8.24 2.94
CA VAL A 282 -16.57 -8.58 1.55
C VAL A 282 -17.52 -9.77 1.50
N VAL A 283 -18.52 -9.70 0.63
CA VAL A 283 -19.45 -10.79 0.34
C VAL A 283 -19.18 -11.26 -1.09
N LEU A 284 -18.93 -12.56 -1.23
CA LEU A 284 -18.65 -13.18 -2.53
C LEU A 284 -19.74 -14.19 -2.88
N ASP A 285 -19.99 -14.36 -4.17
CA ASP A 285 -20.81 -15.45 -4.67
C ASP A 285 -20.19 -16.81 -4.30
N THR A 286 -21.04 -17.80 -4.05
CA THR A 286 -20.59 -19.15 -3.66
C THR A 286 -20.64 -20.09 -4.86
N PHE A 287 -19.47 -20.55 -5.27
CA PHE A 287 -19.29 -21.48 -6.39
C PHE A 287 -18.24 -22.56 -6.10
N HIS A 288 -17.68 -22.59 -4.89
CA HIS A 288 -16.78 -23.63 -4.41
C HIS A 288 -17.14 -24.07 -2.97
N GLN A 289 -16.87 -25.33 -2.60
CA GLN A 289 -17.13 -25.84 -1.24
C GLN A 289 -16.10 -25.35 -0.23
N ASP A 290 -14.81 -25.37 -0.61
CA ASP A 290 -13.75 -24.70 0.16
C ASP A 290 -13.89 -23.17 -0.02
N PRO A 291 -14.20 -22.42 1.05
CA PRO A 291 -14.41 -20.97 0.98
C PRO A 291 -13.12 -20.21 0.64
N TYR A 292 -11.95 -20.74 0.97
CA TYR A 292 -10.68 -20.08 0.65
C TYR A 292 -10.37 -20.22 -0.84
N ARG A 293 -10.62 -21.40 -1.42
CA ARG A 293 -10.56 -21.55 -2.88
C ARG A 293 -11.59 -20.69 -3.59
N ASN A 294 -12.79 -20.56 -3.02
CA ASN A 294 -13.82 -19.64 -3.54
C ASN A 294 -13.31 -18.20 -3.62
N LEU A 295 -12.62 -17.70 -2.58
CA LEU A 295 -11.99 -16.38 -2.58
C LEU A 295 -10.93 -16.24 -3.68
N ILE A 296 -10.02 -17.22 -3.80
CA ILE A 296 -8.94 -17.20 -4.78
C ILE A 296 -9.49 -17.12 -6.22
N GLU A 297 -10.50 -17.93 -6.53
CA GLU A 297 -11.10 -18.02 -7.88
C GLU A 297 -12.19 -16.98 -8.16
N ALA A 298 -12.58 -16.16 -7.19
CA ALA A 298 -13.60 -15.12 -7.39
C ALA A 298 -13.10 -14.03 -8.34
N ILE A 299 -13.92 -13.63 -9.30
CA ILE A 299 -13.62 -12.52 -10.21
C ILE A 299 -14.47 -11.29 -9.87
N ASP A 300 -14.29 -10.20 -10.61
CA ASP A 300 -14.95 -8.92 -10.33
C ASP A 300 -16.48 -9.05 -10.21
N ALA A 301 -17.08 -9.89 -11.06
CA ALA A 301 -18.53 -10.14 -11.05
C ALA A 301 -19.01 -10.88 -9.80
N ASP A 302 -18.17 -11.68 -9.14
CA ASP A 302 -18.54 -12.44 -7.94
C ASP A 302 -18.51 -11.59 -6.66
N VAL A 303 -17.94 -10.37 -6.70
CA VAL A 303 -17.95 -9.44 -5.57
C VAL A 303 -19.35 -8.86 -5.41
N ARG A 304 -20.12 -9.41 -4.47
CA ARG A 304 -21.53 -9.05 -4.25
C ARG A 304 -21.70 -7.80 -3.41
N LEU A 305 -20.81 -7.58 -2.46
CA LEU A 305 -20.85 -6.43 -1.57
C LEU A 305 -19.48 -6.19 -0.95
N THR A 306 -19.04 -4.94 -0.96
CA THR A 306 -17.89 -4.43 -0.20
C THR A 306 -18.42 -3.43 0.81
N ILE A 307 -18.09 -3.66 2.07
CA ILE A 307 -18.49 -2.85 3.21
C ILE A 307 -17.23 -2.32 3.88
N VAL A 308 -17.17 -1.01 4.11
CA VAL A 308 -16.10 -0.37 4.87
C VAL A 308 -16.73 0.36 6.04
N ASN A 309 -16.27 0.08 7.25
CA ASN A 309 -16.80 0.69 8.46
C ASN A 309 -18.33 0.53 8.63
N GLY A 310 -18.88 -0.60 8.18
CA GLY A 310 -20.33 -0.86 8.18
C GLY A 310 -21.12 -0.14 7.08
N GLN A 311 -20.46 0.64 6.21
CA GLN A 311 -21.09 1.32 5.09
C GLN A 311 -20.97 0.46 3.81
N PRO A 312 -22.09 0.11 3.15
CA PRO A 312 -22.04 -0.51 1.84
C PRO A 312 -21.59 0.52 0.81
N VAL A 313 -20.42 0.29 0.20
CA VAL A 313 -19.78 1.23 -0.73
C VAL A 313 -19.83 0.75 -2.18
N PHE A 314 -19.81 -0.56 -2.41
CA PHE A 314 -19.81 -1.17 -3.73
C PHE A 314 -20.49 -2.53 -3.68
N GLY A 315 -21.22 -2.94 -4.72
CA GLY A 315 -21.79 -4.29 -4.78
C GLY A 315 -22.76 -4.53 -5.92
N ASP A 316 -23.52 -5.62 -5.81
CA ASP A 316 -24.63 -5.91 -6.71
C ASP A 316 -25.73 -4.87 -6.57
N VAL A 317 -26.36 -4.53 -7.69
CA VAL A 317 -27.40 -3.49 -7.76
C VAL A 317 -28.58 -3.79 -6.84
N ASP A 318 -29.00 -5.06 -6.74
CA ASP A 318 -30.12 -5.46 -5.89
C ASP A 318 -29.80 -5.28 -4.40
N ILE A 319 -28.61 -5.70 -3.96
CA ILE A 319 -28.16 -5.56 -2.58
C ILE A 319 -27.97 -4.08 -2.22
N MET A 320 -27.30 -3.31 -3.07
CA MET A 320 -27.09 -1.87 -2.84
C MET A 320 -28.42 -1.12 -2.82
N THR A 321 -29.39 -1.49 -3.68
CA THR A 321 -30.74 -0.91 -3.65
C THR A 321 -31.47 -1.20 -2.34
N GLU A 322 -31.36 -2.43 -1.82
CA GLU A 322 -31.98 -2.78 -0.54
C GLU A 322 -31.37 -1.99 0.63
N LEU A 323 -30.04 -1.82 0.63
CA LEU A 323 -29.33 -1.17 1.72
C LEU A 323 -29.34 0.37 1.65
N LYS A 324 -29.36 0.95 0.45
CA LYS A 324 -29.20 2.40 0.22
C LYS A 324 -30.34 3.07 -0.55
N GLY A 325 -31.35 2.31 -0.99
CA GLY A 325 -32.43 2.86 -1.81
C GLY A 325 -31.94 3.25 -3.20
N ASP A 326 -32.02 4.53 -3.55
CA ASP A 326 -31.59 5.09 -4.84
C ASP A 326 -30.28 5.89 -4.76
N ASP A 327 -29.58 5.85 -3.62
CA ASP A 327 -28.33 6.57 -3.37
C ASP A 327 -27.10 5.75 -3.80
N TRP A 328 -26.99 5.51 -5.11
CA TRP A 328 -25.86 4.85 -5.77
C TRP A 328 -25.85 5.13 -7.29
N GLU A 329 -24.71 4.93 -7.94
CA GLU A 329 -24.54 5.00 -9.40
C GLU A 329 -24.11 3.65 -9.99
N ILE A 330 -24.42 3.44 -11.27
CA ILE A 330 -24.00 2.23 -12.00
C ILE A 330 -22.52 2.33 -12.37
N VAL A 331 -21.79 1.25 -12.11
CA VAL A 331 -20.49 0.95 -12.71
C VAL A 331 -20.70 -0.18 -13.72
N GLU A 332 -20.51 0.10 -15.00
CA GLU A 332 -20.70 -0.86 -16.08
C GLU A 332 -19.47 -1.77 -16.22
N GLY A 333 -19.69 -3.09 -16.21
CA GLY A 333 -18.68 -4.10 -16.47
C GLY A 333 -19.00 -4.95 -17.69
N PRO A 334 -18.08 -5.81 -18.16
CA PRO A 334 -18.30 -6.66 -19.32
C PRO A 334 -19.31 -7.77 -19.00
N GLY A 335 -20.59 -7.53 -19.31
CA GLY A 335 -21.67 -8.49 -19.13
C GLY A 335 -22.29 -8.51 -17.72
N PHE A 336 -21.96 -7.52 -16.89
CA PHE A 336 -22.53 -7.33 -15.55
C PHE A 336 -22.50 -5.84 -15.17
N ASN A 337 -23.37 -5.44 -14.24
CA ASN A 337 -23.39 -4.10 -13.67
C ASN A 337 -23.23 -4.18 -12.16
N LYS A 338 -22.55 -3.19 -11.59
CA LYS A 338 -22.41 -3.01 -10.14
C LYS A 338 -22.97 -1.65 -9.74
N ALA A 339 -23.31 -1.50 -8.47
CA ALA A 339 -23.69 -0.25 -7.86
C ALA A 339 -22.55 0.24 -6.96
N LEU A 340 -22.32 1.54 -6.99
CA LEU A 340 -21.26 2.24 -6.25
C LEU A 340 -21.87 3.47 -5.59
N ASP A 341 -21.48 3.73 -4.35
CA ASP A 341 -21.70 5.04 -3.72
C ASP A 341 -20.36 5.70 -3.43
N VAL A 342 -19.98 6.63 -4.30
CA VAL A 342 -18.77 7.46 -4.19
C VAL A 342 -19.08 8.85 -3.63
N THR A 343 -20.23 9.00 -2.95
CA THR A 343 -20.64 10.29 -2.40
C THR A 343 -20.64 10.29 -0.87
N ASP A 344 -20.09 11.36 -0.30
CA ASP A 344 -20.25 11.69 1.11
C ASP A 344 -20.54 13.19 1.23
N ARG A 345 -21.78 13.53 1.56
CA ARG A 345 -22.23 14.92 1.68
C ARG A 345 -21.64 15.64 2.90
N SER A 346 -21.04 14.91 3.83
CA SER A 346 -20.36 15.49 5.00
C SER A 346 -18.97 16.03 4.67
N VAL A 347 -18.46 15.70 3.49
CA VAL A 347 -17.08 15.96 3.07
C VAL A 347 -17.05 16.98 1.91
N PRO A 348 -16.18 18.02 1.96
CA PRO A 348 -15.91 18.90 0.82
C PRO A 348 -15.56 18.10 -0.45
N GLU A 349 -16.09 18.48 -1.62
CA GLU A 349 -15.95 17.71 -2.88
C GLU A 349 -16.47 16.25 -2.83
N GLY A 350 -17.07 15.81 -1.72
CA GLY A 350 -17.67 14.49 -1.57
C GLY A 350 -18.97 14.29 -2.34
N THR A 351 -19.46 15.28 -3.09
CA THR A 351 -20.73 15.17 -3.86
C THR A 351 -20.52 14.94 -5.36
N GLN A 352 -19.29 14.70 -5.81
CA GLN A 352 -18.99 14.37 -7.20
C GLN A 352 -19.64 13.04 -7.57
N SER A 353 -20.33 13.01 -8.72
CA SER A 353 -20.91 11.77 -9.25
C SER A 353 -19.83 10.87 -9.87
N TRP A 354 -20.00 9.55 -9.79
CA TRP A 354 -19.19 8.58 -10.50
C TRP A 354 -19.13 8.87 -12.00
N SER A 355 -20.27 9.20 -12.61
CA SER A 355 -20.34 9.57 -14.04
C SER A 355 -19.48 10.78 -14.39
N SER A 356 -19.43 11.81 -13.53
CA SER A 356 -18.51 12.94 -13.71
C SER A 356 -17.05 12.57 -13.50
N ILE A 357 -16.73 11.77 -12.47
CA ILE A 357 -15.36 11.31 -12.19
C ILE A 357 -14.81 10.52 -13.38
N LEU A 358 -15.60 9.58 -13.90
CA LEU A 358 -15.21 8.78 -15.06
C LEU A 358 -14.96 9.65 -16.29
N ALA A 359 -15.88 10.57 -16.61
CA ALA A 359 -15.75 11.45 -17.77
C ALA A 359 -14.54 12.38 -17.66
N ASP A 360 -14.27 12.94 -16.48
CA ASP A 360 -13.11 13.78 -16.21
C ASP A 360 -11.80 13.00 -16.40
N MET A 361 -11.72 11.78 -15.87
CA MET A 361 -10.54 10.94 -15.99
C MET A 361 -10.30 10.46 -17.42
N GLU A 362 -11.36 10.11 -18.18
CA GLU A 362 -11.26 9.78 -19.60
C GLU A 362 -10.76 10.96 -20.43
N MET A 363 -11.27 12.17 -20.17
CA MET A 363 -10.83 13.40 -20.81
C MET A 363 -9.36 13.69 -20.50
N ALA A 364 -8.97 13.59 -19.23
CA ALA A 364 -7.60 13.85 -18.78
C ALA A 364 -6.58 12.92 -19.44
N MET A 365 -6.94 11.64 -19.64
CA MET A 365 -6.10 10.64 -20.29
C MET A 365 -6.07 10.80 -21.83
N ALA A 366 -7.14 11.30 -22.43
CA ALA A 366 -7.23 11.53 -23.87
C ALA A 366 -6.31 12.66 -24.35
N LEU A 367 -5.98 13.63 -23.49
CA LEU A 367 -5.06 14.73 -23.79
C LEU A 367 -5.37 15.46 -25.10
N ASN A 368 -6.66 15.72 -25.36
CA ASN A 368 -7.10 16.45 -26.54
C ASN A 368 -6.53 17.89 -26.53
N PRO A 369 -5.91 18.36 -27.62
CA PRO A 369 -5.30 19.70 -27.65
C PRO A 369 -6.28 20.84 -27.35
N ASP A 370 -7.54 20.71 -27.77
CA ASP A 370 -8.57 21.74 -27.55
C ASP A 370 -8.97 21.82 -26.06
N ASP A 371 -9.12 20.67 -25.38
CA ASP A 371 -9.44 20.61 -23.95
C ASP A 371 -8.27 21.15 -23.10
N ILE A 372 -7.03 20.82 -23.49
CA ILE A 372 -5.81 21.35 -22.87
C ILE A 372 -5.76 22.86 -23.02
N ALA A 373 -5.95 23.39 -24.24
CA ALA A 373 -5.91 24.84 -24.49
C ALA A 373 -7.03 25.60 -23.77
N ALA A 374 -8.16 24.95 -23.49
CA ALA A 374 -9.28 25.52 -22.77
C ALA A 374 -9.09 25.52 -21.23
N THR A 375 -8.31 24.57 -20.71
CA THR A 375 -8.25 24.28 -19.26
C THR A 375 -6.91 24.64 -18.64
N TRP A 376 -5.80 24.29 -19.29
CA TRP A 376 -4.47 24.48 -18.72
C TRP A 376 -4.05 25.94 -18.77
N SER A 377 -3.48 26.40 -17.66
CA SER A 377 -2.79 27.70 -17.59
C SER A 377 -1.27 27.57 -17.73
N SER A 378 -0.73 26.36 -17.53
CA SER A 378 0.69 26.05 -17.77
C SER A 378 1.03 25.95 -19.26
N SER A 379 2.26 26.35 -19.63
CA SER A 379 2.79 26.10 -20.97
C SER A 379 3.00 24.59 -21.21
N THR A 380 2.74 24.16 -22.44
CA THR A 380 3.00 22.80 -22.90
C THR A 380 4.42 22.60 -23.46
N ASP A 381 5.27 23.64 -23.48
CA ASP A 381 6.59 23.60 -24.14
C ASP A 381 7.50 22.48 -23.60
N SER A 382 7.45 22.23 -22.29
CA SER A 382 8.21 21.17 -21.61
C SER A 382 7.70 19.74 -21.90
N TYR A 383 6.56 19.61 -22.58
CA TYR A 383 5.85 18.34 -22.82
C TYR A 383 5.76 18.00 -24.30
N SER A 384 6.79 18.32 -25.07
CA SER A 384 6.82 18.16 -26.54
C SER A 384 6.58 16.74 -27.06
N SER A 385 6.80 15.71 -26.24
CA SER A 385 6.54 14.30 -26.58
C SER A 385 5.31 13.72 -25.88
N MET A 386 4.44 14.56 -25.30
CA MET A 386 3.19 14.14 -24.66
C MET A 386 2.33 13.34 -25.63
N GLN A 387 1.69 12.29 -25.13
CA GLN A 387 0.85 11.40 -25.92
C GLN A 387 -0.35 10.97 -25.08
N SER A 388 -1.52 10.86 -25.71
CA SER A 388 -2.71 10.31 -25.07
C SER A 388 -2.49 8.87 -24.59
N ASN A 389 -3.27 8.49 -23.58
CA ASN A 389 -3.29 7.13 -23.06
C ASN A 389 -4.75 6.70 -22.81
N VAL A 390 -4.98 5.40 -22.64
CA VAL A 390 -6.29 4.89 -22.21
C VAL A 390 -6.36 4.93 -20.69
N LEU A 391 -7.57 5.18 -20.17
CA LEU A 391 -7.84 5.05 -18.73
C LEU A 391 -7.83 3.57 -18.36
N ASN A 392 -7.16 3.22 -17.25
CA ASN A 392 -7.10 1.84 -16.77
C ASN A 392 -8.50 1.36 -16.36
N SER A 393 -8.98 0.24 -16.91
CA SER A 393 -10.33 -0.26 -16.60
C SER A 393 -10.48 -0.60 -15.11
N ILE A 394 -11.66 -0.32 -14.53
CA ILE A 394 -12.01 -0.68 -13.15
C ILE A 394 -11.96 -2.20 -12.92
N PHE A 395 -12.46 -2.98 -13.87
CA PHE A 395 -12.53 -4.44 -13.76
C PHE A 395 -11.39 -5.11 -14.51
N THR A 396 -10.88 -6.21 -13.96
CA THR A 396 -9.89 -7.05 -14.65
C THR A 396 -10.55 -7.90 -15.73
N THR A 397 -11.74 -8.44 -15.44
CA THR A 397 -12.54 -9.22 -16.39
C THR A 397 -12.66 -8.45 -17.71
N GLY A 398 -12.39 -9.11 -18.83
CA GLY A 398 -12.53 -8.52 -20.17
C GLY A 398 -11.47 -7.50 -20.58
N ASP A 399 -10.47 -7.18 -19.73
CA ASP A 399 -9.39 -6.25 -20.09
C ASP A 399 -8.30 -6.94 -20.92
N THR A 400 -8.57 -7.06 -22.22
CA THR A 400 -7.62 -7.66 -23.19
C THR A 400 -6.27 -6.93 -23.28
N ARG A 401 -6.20 -5.63 -22.95
CA ARG A 401 -4.91 -4.90 -22.93
C ARG A 401 -4.08 -5.34 -21.74
N HIS A 402 -4.70 -5.41 -20.56
CA HIS A 402 -4.04 -5.84 -19.32
C HIS A 402 -3.41 -7.23 -19.48
N PHE A 403 -4.20 -8.24 -19.86
CA PHE A 403 -3.67 -9.59 -20.09
C PHE A 403 -2.70 -9.64 -21.28
N GLY A 404 -2.95 -8.86 -22.33
CA GLY A 404 -2.06 -8.77 -23.48
C GLY A 404 -0.64 -8.33 -23.11
N ILE A 405 -0.49 -7.34 -22.21
CA ILE A 405 0.83 -6.87 -21.75
C ILE A 405 1.52 -7.94 -20.90
N ILE A 406 0.76 -8.56 -19.97
CA ILE A 406 1.27 -9.63 -19.11
C ILE A 406 1.81 -10.79 -19.95
N THR A 407 1.03 -11.27 -20.91
CA THR A 407 1.38 -12.44 -21.75
C THR A 407 2.50 -12.15 -22.75
N GLN A 408 2.68 -10.91 -23.17
CA GLN A 408 3.74 -10.51 -24.10
C GLN A 408 5.08 -10.21 -23.41
N SER A 409 5.08 -10.02 -22.09
CA SER A 409 6.29 -9.74 -21.33
C SER A 409 7.19 -10.98 -21.25
N ALA A 410 8.22 -11.03 -22.10
CA ALA A 410 9.09 -12.20 -22.22
C ALA A 410 9.80 -12.54 -20.90
N HIS A 411 10.31 -11.54 -20.17
CA HIS A 411 11.03 -11.76 -18.92
C HIS A 411 10.10 -12.16 -17.77
N ALA A 412 8.88 -11.58 -17.69
CA ALA A 412 7.89 -11.97 -16.68
C ALA A 412 7.41 -13.43 -16.83
N ASN A 413 7.45 -13.95 -18.06
CA ASN A 413 7.03 -15.31 -18.38
C ASN A 413 8.21 -16.32 -18.41
N THR A 414 9.39 -15.96 -17.88
CA THR A 414 10.56 -16.84 -17.92
C THR A 414 10.37 -18.08 -17.06
N HIS A 415 9.80 -17.89 -15.86
CA HIS A 415 9.64 -18.94 -14.86
C HIS A 415 8.21 -19.46 -14.73
N ILE A 416 7.24 -18.79 -15.36
CA ILE A 416 5.81 -19.09 -15.27
C ILE A 416 5.11 -18.73 -16.59
N ASP A 417 4.07 -19.46 -16.96
CA ASP A 417 3.22 -19.14 -18.13
C ASP A 417 2.01 -18.32 -17.69
N LEU A 418 2.13 -16.99 -17.72
CA LEU A 418 1.08 -16.08 -17.27
C LEU A 418 -0.10 -16.01 -18.25
N SER A 419 -0.06 -16.69 -19.41
CA SER A 419 -1.25 -16.83 -20.26
C SER A 419 -2.37 -17.63 -19.59
N GLN A 420 -2.02 -18.50 -18.65
CA GLN A 420 -2.97 -19.25 -17.82
C GLN A 420 -3.75 -18.36 -16.85
N LEU A 421 -3.40 -17.07 -16.73
CA LEU A 421 -4.09 -16.15 -15.83
C LEU A 421 -5.48 -15.81 -16.33
N GLU A 422 -5.67 -15.78 -17.66
CA GLU A 422 -6.98 -15.59 -18.27
C GLU A 422 -7.95 -16.72 -17.90
N ASP A 423 -7.46 -17.94 -17.62
CA ASP A 423 -8.31 -19.09 -17.25
C ASP A 423 -9.13 -18.83 -15.98
N TYR A 424 -8.62 -18.01 -15.04
CA TYR A 424 -9.39 -17.58 -13.85
C TYR A 424 -10.62 -16.75 -14.22
N TYR A 425 -10.59 -16.07 -15.36
CA TYR A 425 -11.62 -15.15 -15.84
C TYR A 425 -12.48 -15.73 -16.97
N GLU A 426 -12.09 -16.87 -17.56
CA GLU A 426 -12.88 -17.61 -18.56
C GLU A 426 -14.07 -18.37 -17.91
N VAL A 427 -14.92 -17.65 -17.19
CA VAL A 427 -16.06 -18.21 -16.46
C VAL A 427 -17.35 -18.00 -17.24
N PRO A 428 -18.13 -19.06 -17.55
CA PRO A 428 -19.42 -18.93 -18.21
C PRO A 428 -20.43 -18.16 -17.34
N MET A 429 -20.83 -16.96 -17.76
CA MET A 429 -21.73 -16.10 -17.02
C MET A 429 -22.99 -15.71 -17.80
N ASN A 430 -24.07 -15.40 -17.08
CA ASN A 430 -25.28 -14.79 -17.61
C ASN A 430 -25.69 -13.63 -16.70
N ASN A 431 -25.57 -12.40 -17.20
CA ASN A 431 -25.82 -11.16 -16.46
C ASN A 431 -25.04 -11.11 -15.12
N GLY A 432 -23.74 -11.40 -15.15
CA GLY A 432 -22.87 -11.43 -13.98
C GLY A 432 -22.96 -12.67 -13.09
N ALA A 433 -24.01 -13.48 -13.20
CA ALA A 433 -24.12 -14.71 -12.44
C ALA A 433 -23.41 -15.89 -13.14
N ARG A 434 -22.61 -16.66 -12.40
CA ARG A 434 -21.99 -17.89 -12.91
C ARG A 434 -23.05 -18.90 -13.37
N THR A 435 -22.79 -19.58 -14.48
CA THR A 435 -23.66 -20.63 -15.03
C THR A 435 -22.98 -21.99 -14.95
N GLY A 436 -23.78 -23.06 -14.82
CA GLY A 436 -23.25 -24.43 -14.78
C GLY A 436 -22.60 -24.83 -13.46
N VAL A 437 -22.56 -23.94 -12.47
CA VAL A 437 -22.10 -24.23 -11.11
C VAL A 437 -23.30 -24.34 -10.17
N ASN A 438 -23.38 -25.43 -9.41
CA ASN A 438 -24.35 -25.62 -8.34
C ASN A 438 -23.60 -26.17 -7.13
N VAL A 439 -23.18 -25.28 -6.23
CA VAL A 439 -22.61 -25.67 -4.94
C VAL A 439 -23.71 -25.56 -3.89
N VAL A 440 -23.98 -26.68 -3.22
CA VAL A 440 -24.79 -26.71 -2.01
C VAL A 440 -23.80 -26.80 -0.86
N LEU A 441 -23.72 -25.75 -0.05
CA LEU A 441 -22.97 -25.79 1.19
C LEU A 441 -23.71 -26.71 2.16
N GLU A 442 -23.00 -27.67 2.74
CA GLU A 442 -23.55 -28.43 3.86
C GLU A 442 -23.80 -27.46 5.03
N PRO A 443 -24.95 -27.56 5.71
CA PRO A 443 -25.23 -26.71 6.87
C PRO A 443 -24.11 -26.86 7.90
N GLN A 444 -23.38 -25.77 8.15
CA GLN A 444 -22.43 -25.73 9.24
C GLN A 444 -23.23 -25.73 10.56
N ASP A 445 -22.87 -26.61 11.49
CA ASP A 445 -23.42 -26.57 12.84
C ASP A 445 -22.89 -25.27 13.47
N ASN A 446 -23.74 -24.24 13.56
CA ASN A 446 -23.43 -22.90 14.09
C ASN A 446 -23.11 -22.90 15.60
N THR A 447 -22.61 -24.02 16.12
CA THR A 447 -22.12 -24.22 17.48
C THR A 447 -20.62 -23.94 17.61
N GLY A 448 -19.93 -23.63 16.51
CA GLY A 448 -18.57 -23.09 16.56
C GLY A 448 -18.61 -21.74 17.27
N GLY A 449 -17.92 -21.63 18.41
CA GLY A 449 -17.72 -20.36 19.08
C GLY A 449 -16.99 -19.36 18.17
N SER A 450 -17.02 -18.08 18.55
CA SER A 450 -16.18 -17.02 17.96
C SER A 450 -14.78 -17.58 17.66
N THR A 451 -14.24 -17.28 16.48
CA THR A 451 -12.90 -17.70 16.02
C THR A 451 -11.77 -16.97 16.76
N ILE A 452 -11.88 -16.88 18.10
CA ILE A 452 -10.93 -16.20 18.98
C ILE A 452 -9.61 -16.99 19.07
N ASP A 453 -9.66 -18.30 18.77
CA ASP A 453 -8.46 -19.14 18.77
C ASP A 453 -7.94 -19.33 17.33
N PRO A 454 -6.66 -18.99 17.07
CA PRO A 454 -5.98 -19.38 15.84
C PRO A 454 -6.03 -20.88 15.65
N VAL A 455 -6.19 -21.34 14.41
CA VAL A 455 -5.98 -22.75 14.04
C VAL A 455 -4.50 -23.17 14.08
N ASP A 456 -3.60 -22.30 14.56
CA ASP A 456 -2.19 -22.58 14.73
C ASP A 456 -1.87 -22.97 16.19
N GLU A 457 -1.68 -24.27 16.42
CA GLU A 457 -0.73 -24.68 17.46
C GLU A 457 0.68 -24.41 16.91
N THR A 458 1.29 -23.30 17.33
CA THR A 458 2.73 -23.12 17.21
C THR A 458 3.41 -24.28 17.95
N PRO A 459 4.31 -25.07 17.33
CA PRO A 459 4.94 -26.17 18.04
C PRO A 459 5.96 -25.59 19.05
N SER A 460 5.52 -25.36 20.28
CA SER A 460 6.42 -25.09 21.38
C SER A 460 7.19 -26.38 21.69
N GLY A 461 8.48 -26.40 21.36
CA GLY A 461 9.37 -27.49 21.71
C GLY A 461 9.42 -27.70 23.22
N GLU A 462 8.84 -28.82 23.68
CA GLU A 462 9.07 -29.32 25.03
C GLU A 462 10.53 -29.78 25.14
N THR A 463 11.37 -28.93 25.73
CA THR A 463 12.58 -29.39 26.40
C THR A 463 12.17 -29.88 27.78
N GLY A 464 12.11 -31.20 27.93
CA GLY A 464 11.94 -31.84 29.22
C GLY A 464 13.12 -31.51 30.14
N GLN A 465 12.83 -30.86 31.27
CA GLN A 465 13.68 -30.94 32.44
C GLN A 465 12.84 -30.93 33.71
N ASP A 466 12.77 -32.10 34.32
CA ASP A 466 12.39 -32.32 35.72
C ASP A 466 13.19 -31.40 36.65
N ASN A 467 12.53 -30.76 37.62
CA ASN A 467 12.97 -30.84 39.02
C ASN A 467 11.95 -30.27 40.01
N ASP A 468 11.33 -31.22 40.69
CA ASP A 468 11.02 -31.32 42.12
C ASP A 468 11.04 -30.06 43.01
N THR A 469 9.90 -29.88 43.69
CA THR A 469 9.66 -29.01 44.84
C THR A 469 10.51 -29.36 46.06
N THR A 470 11.03 -28.35 46.77
CA THR A 470 11.12 -28.36 48.25
C THR A 470 11.21 -26.94 48.81
N GLY A 471 10.40 -26.67 49.84
CA GLY A 471 10.43 -25.42 50.61
C GLY A 471 11.51 -25.41 51.71
N GLY A 472 11.85 -24.20 52.17
CA GLY A 472 12.75 -24.01 53.32
C GLY A 472 13.01 -22.54 53.62
N SER A 473 12.77 -22.18 54.88
CA SER A 473 12.76 -20.83 55.44
C SER A 473 14.14 -20.38 55.96
N GLU A 474 14.26 -19.06 56.13
CA GLU A 474 15.02 -18.32 57.17
C GLU A 474 16.43 -17.72 56.93
N THR A 475 16.48 -16.42 57.29
CA THR A 475 17.58 -15.61 57.88
C THR A 475 18.70 -15.18 56.93
N GLY A 476 19.18 -13.93 56.91
CA GLY A 476 19.00 -12.75 57.76
C GLY A 476 20.32 -11.94 57.77
N ARG A 477 20.19 -10.61 57.93
CA ARG A 477 21.23 -9.58 58.22
C ARG A 477 22.04 -9.05 57.03
N ASP A 478 21.91 -7.79 56.66
CA ASP A 478 22.31 -6.50 57.31
C ASP A 478 23.35 -5.94 56.30
N SER A 479 23.39 -4.68 55.88
CA SER A 479 22.95 -3.43 56.47
C SER A 479 23.25 -2.28 55.48
N GLU A 480 22.32 -1.32 55.39
CA GLU A 480 22.52 0.15 55.35
C GLU A 480 23.32 0.78 54.18
N CYS A 481 22.94 1.90 53.55
CA CYS A 481 21.77 2.80 53.57
C CYS A 481 21.98 3.82 52.40
N PRO A 482 20.92 4.36 51.74
CA PRO A 482 20.98 5.33 50.62
C PRO A 482 20.73 6.78 51.14
N PRO A 483 20.18 7.74 50.37
CA PRO A 483 20.50 8.36 49.08
C PRO A 483 20.92 9.86 49.23
N ASN A 484 21.23 10.57 48.14
CA ASN A 484 21.57 12.01 48.03
C ASN A 484 22.95 12.49 48.53
N CYS A 485 23.89 12.64 47.59
CA CYS A 485 24.98 13.61 47.70
C CYS A 485 25.04 14.45 46.41
N ILE A 486 24.62 15.71 46.50
CA ILE A 486 24.98 16.78 45.56
C ILE A 486 25.92 17.73 46.32
N LEU A 487 26.90 18.27 45.59
CA LEU A 487 27.68 19.53 45.70
C LEU A 487 29.00 19.22 44.97
N GLY A 488 29.46 19.88 43.90
CA GLY A 488 29.39 21.29 43.54
C GLY A 488 30.84 21.78 43.34
N GLU A 489 31.22 21.99 42.07
CA GLU A 489 32.19 22.94 41.50
C GLU A 489 33.68 23.03 41.93
N ASP A 490 34.47 23.41 40.89
CA ASP A 490 35.77 24.12 40.84
C ASP A 490 37.10 23.35 41.05
N VAL A 491 38.23 23.57 40.35
CA VAL A 491 38.70 24.49 39.29
C VAL A 491 40.18 24.09 38.94
N GLU A 492 40.57 24.23 37.65
CA GLU A 492 41.93 24.49 37.04
C GLU A 492 43.13 23.54 37.30
N ASP A 493 44.16 23.37 36.44
CA ASP A 493 44.66 24.02 35.21
C ASP A 493 45.67 23.05 34.53
N ALA A 494 45.63 22.81 33.21
CA ALA A 494 46.36 23.50 32.13
C ALA A 494 47.81 23.07 31.84
N SER A 495 48.07 22.66 30.59
CA SER A 495 49.03 23.26 29.62
C SER A 495 49.20 22.30 28.44
N SER A 496 49.47 22.67 27.18
CA SER A 496 49.31 23.87 26.33
C SER A 496 50.04 23.51 25.01
N GLY A 497 49.52 23.96 23.87
CA GLY A 497 50.19 23.82 22.57
C GLY A 497 49.41 24.50 21.44
N ASP A 498 49.57 25.82 21.35
CA ASP A 498 49.01 26.71 20.32
C ASP A 498 49.58 26.48 18.91
N SER A 499 48.77 26.78 17.88
CA SER A 499 49.12 27.85 16.93
C SER A 499 47.91 28.34 16.12
N SER A 500 47.74 29.66 16.09
CA SER A 500 46.76 30.43 15.32
C SER A 500 47.34 30.91 13.99
N ILE A 501 46.56 30.90 12.90
CA ILE A 501 46.73 31.76 11.72
C ILE A 501 45.35 32.17 11.22
N ILE A 502 44.93 33.43 11.41
CA ILE A 502 43.83 34.05 10.65
C ILE A 502 44.36 35.35 10.06
N GLY A 503 44.34 35.43 8.72
CA GLY A 503 44.80 36.58 7.95
C GLY A 503 43.64 37.48 7.49
N PRO A 504 43.96 38.70 7.00
CA PRO A 504 42.98 39.73 6.61
C PRO A 504 42.06 39.36 5.42
N GLN A 505 42.26 38.21 4.78
CA GLN A 505 41.37 37.69 3.73
C GLN A 505 40.12 36.99 4.30
N SER A 506 40.17 36.48 5.53
CA SER A 506 39.03 35.80 6.17
C SER A 506 37.98 36.78 6.71
N LEU A 507 38.38 38.01 7.05
CA LEU A 507 37.45 39.06 7.50
C LEU A 507 36.60 39.61 6.34
N LEU A 508 37.18 39.65 5.14
CA LEU A 508 36.49 40.11 3.92
C LEU A 508 35.44 39.10 3.45
N LEU A 509 35.71 37.81 3.63
CA LEU A 509 34.76 36.73 3.30
C LEU A 509 33.55 36.73 4.23
N ILE A 510 33.75 36.96 5.53
CA ILE A 510 32.67 37.05 6.52
C ILE A 510 31.79 38.29 6.26
N LEU A 511 32.40 39.42 5.88
CA LEU A 511 31.67 40.64 5.50
C LEU A 511 30.88 40.47 4.19
N VAL A 512 31.41 39.73 3.21
CA VAL A 512 30.70 39.42 1.96
C VAL A 512 29.52 38.49 2.23
N VAL A 513 29.67 37.48 3.10
CA VAL A 513 28.57 36.59 3.48
C VAL A 513 27.47 37.34 4.22
N LEU A 514 27.82 38.23 5.17
CA LEU A 514 26.83 39.06 5.86
C LEU A 514 26.14 40.08 4.93
N LEU A 515 26.86 40.59 3.92
CA LEU A 515 26.28 41.48 2.91
C LEU A 515 25.33 40.73 1.96
N LEU A 516 25.67 39.49 1.59
CA LEU A 516 24.81 38.62 0.76
C LEU A 516 23.55 38.19 1.51
N VAL A 517 23.64 37.92 2.81
CA VAL A 517 22.48 37.64 3.67
C VAL A 517 21.60 38.88 3.83
N ALA A 518 22.20 40.07 3.96
CA ALA A 518 21.45 41.33 4.03
C ALA A 518 20.79 41.70 2.69
N ILE A 519 21.44 41.42 1.55
CA ILE A 519 20.86 41.61 0.21
C ILE A 519 19.73 40.60 -0.01
N GLY A 520 19.90 39.33 0.38
CA GLY A 520 18.84 38.30 0.30
C GLY A 520 17.61 38.59 1.17
N LEU A 521 17.79 39.31 2.29
CA LEU A 521 16.68 39.80 3.13
C LEU A 521 16.00 41.07 2.58
N LEU A 522 16.68 41.84 1.73
CA LEU A 522 16.16 43.07 1.12
C LEU A 522 15.52 42.85 -0.27
N THR A 523 15.78 41.73 -0.93
CA THR A 523 15.17 41.35 -2.21
C THR A 523 13.87 40.55 -2.06
N LYS A 524 13.35 40.38 -0.84
CA LYS A 524 12.01 39.80 -0.62
C LYS A 524 10.93 40.87 -0.84
N GLY A 525 10.81 41.29 -2.10
CA GLY A 525 9.80 42.22 -2.58
C GLY A 525 9.77 42.19 -4.10
N SER A 526 8.64 41.71 -4.64
CA SER A 526 8.22 41.70 -6.05
C SER A 526 9.18 41.03 -7.05
N ASP A 527 8.91 39.76 -7.37
CA ASP A 527 8.37 39.32 -8.67
C ASP A 527 8.59 37.80 -8.80
N GLU A 528 7.49 37.10 -9.09
CA GLU A 528 7.45 35.67 -9.40
C GLU A 528 8.04 35.44 -10.78
N ASP A 529 9.16 34.73 -10.83
CA ASP A 529 9.58 33.91 -11.96
C ASP A 529 10.59 32.89 -11.40
N ALA A 530 10.08 31.71 -11.06
CA ALA A 530 10.90 30.56 -10.72
C ALA A 530 10.82 29.58 -11.90
N ASP A 531 11.92 29.52 -12.66
CA ASP A 531 12.23 28.38 -13.52
C ASP A 531 12.25 27.11 -12.65
N LEU A 532 11.21 26.28 -12.79
CA LEU A 532 11.04 25.03 -12.08
C LEU A 532 11.80 23.92 -12.81
N ASP A 533 12.89 23.46 -12.20
CA ASP A 533 13.63 22.28 -12.63
C ASP A 533 12.81 21.01 -12.34
N ALA A 534 12.68 20.16 -13.36
CA ALA A 534 11.70 19.08 -13.45
C ALA A 534 12.16 17.78 -12.78
N ASP A 535 12.39 17.84 -11.46
CA ASP A 535 12.79 16.68 -10.64
C ASP A 535 12.17 16.66 -9.22
N GLN A 536 10.92 17.11 -9.08
CA GLN A 536 10.14 16.80 -7.87
C GLN A 536 9.48 15.43 -7.99
N THR A 537 10.23 14.39 -7.64
CA THR A 537 9.61 13.25 -6.97
C THR A 537 9.08 13.76 -5.64
N VAL A 538 7.77 13.61 -5.40
CA VAL A 538 7.14 14.02 -4.14
C VAL A 538 7.84 13.27 -3.01
N ILE A 539 8.54 14.01 -2.16
CA ILE A 539 9.00 13.54 -0.85
C ILE A 539 7.73 13.45 0.00
N ILE A 540 7.20 12.24 0.18
CA ILE A 540 6.19 11.99 1.21
C ILE A 540 6.94 11.85 2.53
N GLU A 541 7.31 12.99 3.13
CA GLU A 541 7.66 13.05 4.55
C GLU A 541 6.52 13.79 5.24
N ASN A 542 5.78 13.07 6.10
CA ASN A 542 4.74 13.63 6.94
C ASN A 542 5.34 14.73 7.84
N GLN A 543 5.17 16.00 7.47
CA GLN A 543 5.37 17.13 8.37
C GLN A 543 4.01 17.51 8.97
N TRP A 544 3.73 16.99 10.16
CA TRP A 544 2.50 17.24 10.90
C TRP A 544 2.44 18.66 11.50
N GLN A 545 1.28 19.32 11.34
CA GLN A 545 0.75 20.27 12.32
C GLN A 545 -0.51 19.64 12.93
N ASP A 546 -0.57 19.57 14.26
CA ASP A 546 -1.67 18.97 15.03
C ASP A 546 -3.02 19.67 14.77
N GLU A 547 -3.90 19.04 13.99
CA GLU A 547 -5.35 19.27 14.11
C GLU A 547 -6.08 17.94 14.23
N THR A 548 -6.64 17.69 15.41
CA THR A 548 -7.43 16.50 15.73
C THR A 548 -8.85 16.66 15.17
N LYS A 549 -9.19 15.93 14.12
CA LYS A 549 -10.58 15.72 13.72
C LYS A 549 -10.92 14.24 13.72
N GLN A 550 -11.87 13.89 14.57
CA GLN A 550 -12.38 12.54 14.74
C GLN A 550 -13.48 12.29 13.71
N PHE A 551 -13.32 11.29 12.84
CA PHE A 551 -14.39 10.78 12.00
C PHE A 551 -15.28 9.84 12.83
N VAL A 552 -16.57 10.18 12.95
CA VAL A 552 -17.62 9.30 13.49
C VAL A 552 -18.79 9.37 12.52
N PRO A 553 -18.95 8.42 11.59
CA PRO A 553 -20.11 8.39 10.73
C PRO A 553 -21.36 8.02 11.55
N GLU A 554 -22.46 8.72 11.31
CA GLU A 554 -23.75 8.34 11.89
C GLU A 554 -24.20 7.02 11.23
N LEU A 555 -24.41 5.98 12.06
CA LEU A 555 -24.96 4.70 11.62
C LEU A 555 -26.38 4.91 11.05
N PRO A 556 -26.75 4.21 9.96
CA PRO A 556 -28.13 4.18 9.53
C PRO A 556 -29.03 3.61 10.64
N PRO A 557 -30.31 4.02 10.71
CA PRO A 557 -31.20 3.58 11.77
C PRO A 557 -31.37 2.05 11.76
N LEU A 558 -30.96 1.41 12.86
CA LEU A 558 -31.07 -0.02 13.14
C LEU A 558 -32.53 -0.46 13.41
N ALA A 559 -33.47 -0.07 12.57
CA ALA A 559 -34.83 -0.60 12.65
C ALA A 559 -34.86 -1.95 11.92
N PRO A 560 -35.21 -3.06 12.59
CA PRO A 560 -35.46 -4.31 11.89
C PRO A 560 -36.62 -4.13 10.90
N PRO A 561 -36.60 -4.84 9.75
CA PRO A 561 -37.67 -4.73 8.76
C PRO A 561 -39.03 -5.03 9.42
N PRO A 562 -40.09 -4.28 9.09
CA PRO A 562 -41.41 -4.56 9.61
C PRO A 562 -41.83 -5.97 9.22
N SER A 563 -42.25 -6.77 10.20
CA SER A 563 -42.79 -8.10 9.99
C SER A 563 -43.95 -8.02 9.01
N SER A 564 -43.89 -8.81 7.93
CA SER A 564 -44.99 -9.00 7.00
C SER A 564 -46.16 -9.71 7.69
N GLU A 565 -47.02 -8.94 8.33
CA GLU A 565 -48.38 -9.35 8.67
C GLU A 565 -49.39 -8.38 8.02
N GLU A 566 -50.14 -8.92 7.06
CA GLU A 566 -51.47 -8.53 6.59
C GLU A 566 -51.71 -7.10 6.05
N GLU A 567 -51.67 -6.91 4.72
CA GLU A 567 -52.83 -6.93 3.79
C GLU A 567 -52.41 -6.82 2.32
#